data_AF-A0A534HC15-F1
#
_entry.id   AF-A0A534HC15-F1
#
_cell.length_a   1.000
_cell.length_b   1.000
_cell.length_c   1.000
_cell.angle_alpha   90.00
_cell.angle_beta   90.00
_cell.angle_gamma   90.00
#
_symmetry.space_group_name_H-M   'P 1'
#
loop_
_entity.id
_entity.type
_entity.pdbx_description
1 polymer ?
#
loop_
_entity_poly.entity_id
_entity_poly.type
_entity_poly.pdbx_seq_one_letter_code
_entity_poly.pdbx_strand_id
1 'polypeptide(L)'
;MTARREPIEYADASAQVRAVYDDIMATRNTDWVNNFWKVLAHDPPTLRRIWSNIKQVMGPGAIDPLTKEMLYLAVSASNGCRYCIASHGAAARAKGMSEAQYHELLAIVGLA
;
A
#
# COMPACT_ATOMS: atom_id res chain seq x y z
N MET A 1 -14.01 -24.41 0.52
CA MET A 1 -14.19 -23.31 1.49
C MET A 1 -13.11 -22.27 1.21
N THR A 2 -13.45 -21.16 0.58
CA THR A 2 -12.50 -20.05 0.45
C THR A 2 -12.43 -19.34 1.80
N ALA A 3 -11.27 -19.36 2.45
CA ALA A 3 -11.01 -18.63 3.68
C ALA A 3 -10.94 -17.13 3.38
N ARG A 4 -12.08 -16.52 3.04
CA ARG A 4 -12.21 -15.08 2.90
C ARG A 4 -12.41 -14.50 4.29
N ARG A 5 -11.45 -13.73 4.78
CA ARG A 5 -11.62 -12.89 5.98
C ARG A 5 -12.24 -11.57 5.57
N GLU A 6 -13.35 -11.21 6.20
CA GLU A 6 -13.96 -9.90 5.98
C GLU A 6 -13.10 -8.78 6.60
N PRO A 7 -13.01 -7.61 5.94
CA PRO A 7 -12.32 -6.45 6.49
C PRO A 7 -12.85 -6.02 7.87
N ILE A 8 -11.97 -5.63 8.80
CA ILE A 8 -12.37 -4.96 10.05
C ILE A 8 -12.48 -3.45 9.77
N GLU A 9 -13.70 -2.95 9.79
CA GLU A 9 -14.00 -1.53 9.63
C GLU A 9 -13.61 -0.72 10.87
N TYR A 10 -13.42 0.59 10.70
CA TYR A 10 -12.96 1.47 11.79
C TYR A 10 -13.89 1.44 13.03
N ALA A 11 -15.20 1.40 12.80
CA ALA A 11 -16.21 1.35 13.86
C ALA A 11 -16.08 0.09 14.73
N ASP A 12 -15.72 -1.04 14.11
CA ASP A 12 -15.61 -2.35 14.74
C ASP A 12 -14.19 -2.66 15.25
N ALA A 13 -13.23 -1.79 14.96
CA ALA A 13 -11.84 -1.97 15.34
C ALA A 13 -11.58 -1.79 16.84
N SER A 14 -10.72 -2.62 17.41
CA SER A 14 -10.19 -2.41 18.76
C SER A 14 -9.40 -1.10 18.85
N ALA A 15 -9.20 -0.57 20.06
CA ALA A 15 -8.41 0.64 20.27
C ALA A 15 -6.99 0.54 19.67
N GLN A 16 -6.39 -0.64 19.73
CA GLN A 16 -5.06 -0.90 19.19
C GLN A 16 -5.02 -0.88 17.65
N VAL A 17 -6.07 -1.37 17.00
CA VAL A 17 -6.20 -1.32 15.53
C VAL A 17 -6.50 0.11 15.09
N ARG A 18 -7.43 0.81 15.77
CA ARG A 18 -7.76 2.21 15.48
C ARG A 18 -6.53 3.10 15.53
N ALA A 19 -5.67 2.95 16.54
CA ALA A 19 -4.43 3.70 16.62
C ALA A 19 -3.51 3.51 15.39
N VAL A 20 -3.48 2.31 14.78
CA VAL A 20 -2.72 2.09 13.54
C VAL A 20 -3.43 2.70 12.34
N TYR A 21 -4.76 2.59 12.25
CA TYR A 21 -5.53 3.24 11.19
C TYR A 21 -5.38 4.76 11.23
N ASP A 22 -5.49 5.36 12.41
CA ASP A 22 -5.32 6.79 12.64
C ASP A 22 -3.92 7.25 12.17
N ASP A 23 -2.88 6.48 12.48
CA ASP A 23 -1.53 6.79 12.02
C ASP A 23 -1.37 6.63 10.49
N ILE A 24 -2.00 5.63 9.88
CA ILE A 24 -2.02 5.47 8.41
C ILE A 24 -2.69 6.69 7.76
N MET A 25 -3.87 7.07 8.26
CA MET A 25 -4.67 8.19 7.76
C MET A 25 -3.91 9.51 7.88
N ALA A 26 -3.34 9.79 9.06
CA ALA A 26 -2.53 10.99 9.29
C ALA A 26 -1.27 11.02 8.42
N THR A 27 -0.55 9.90 8.33
CA THR A 27 0.70 9.81 7.55
C THR A 27 0.46 9.96 6.05
N ARG A 28 -0.65 9.42 5.53
CA ARG A 28 -0.98 9.45 4.11
C ARG A 28 -1.89 10.63 3.72
N ASN A 29 -2.26 11.47 4.68
CA ASN A 29 -3.19 12.58 4.51
C ASN A 29 -4.50 12.15 3.83
N THR A 30 -5.16 11.16 4.42
CA THR A 30 -6.43 10.59 3.93
C THR A 30 -7.34 10.24 5.11
N ASP A 31 -8.63 10.07 4.85
CA ASP A 31 -9.67 9.75 5.82
C ASP A 31 -10.12 8.27 5.77
N TRP A 32 -9.43 7.43 4.98
CA TRP A 32 -9.75 6.02 4.86
C TRP A 32 -8.50 5.13 4.81
N VAL A 33 -8.67 3.84 5.12
CA VAL A 33 -7.64 2.81 4.95
C VAL A 33 -8.11 1.75 3.95
N ASN A 34 -7.21 1.25 3.11
CA ASN A 34 -7.57 0.22 2.13
C ASN A 34 -7.70 -1.19 2.76
N ASN A 35 -8.31 -2.11 2.01
CA ASN A 35 -8.63 -3.45 2.50
C ASN A 35 -7.41 -4.26 2.99
N PHE A 36 -6.20 -3.97 2.48
CA PHE A 36 -4.97 -4.61 2.98
C PHE A 36 -4.79 -4.41 4.48
N TRP A 37 -4.91 -3.17 4.95
CA TRP A 37 -4.82 -2.86 6.38
C TRP A 37 -5.99 -3.45 7.16
N LYS A 38 -7.19 -3.40 6.57
CA LYS A 38 -8.40 -3.91 7.22
C LYS A 38 -8.42 -5.41 7.43
N VAL A 39 -7.78 -6.18 6.54
CA VAL A 39 -7.64 -7.62 6.70
C VAL A 39 -6.51 -7.97 7.67
N LEU A 40 -5.40 -7.21 7.67
CA LEU A 40 -4.33 -7.39 8.66
C LEU A 40 -4.76 -7.07 10.09
N ALA A 41 -5.78 -6.24 10.27
CA ALA A 41 -6.32 -5.89 11.59
C ALA A 41 -6.83 -7.07 12.41
N HIS A 42 -7.10 -8.23 11.79
CA HIS A 42 -7.40 -9.45 12.52
C HIS A 42 -6.21 -9.96 13.35
N ASP A 43 -4.99 -9.49 13.10
CA ASP A 43 -3.79 -9.74 13.90
C ASP A 43 -3.07 -8.41 14.20
N PRO A 44 -3.48 -7.68 15.26
CA PRO A 44 -2.96 -6.34 15.56
C PRO A 44 -1.43 -6.24 15.73
N PRO A 45 -0.73 -7.22 16.37
CA PRO A 45 0.73 -7.27 16.34
C PRO A 45 1.33 -7.25 14.92
N THR A 46 0.79 -8.04 14.00
CA THR A 46 1.24 -8.04 12.60
C THR A 46 0.88 -6.75 11.89
N LEU A 47 -0.35 -6.24 12.05
CA LEU A 47 -0.76 -4.95 11.49
C LEU A 47 0.25 -3.84 11.84
N ARG A 48 0.59 -3.70 13.13
CA ARG A 48 1.55 -2.68 13.59
C ARG A 48 2.93 -2.88 12.98
N ARG A 49 3.44 -4.12 12.99
CA ARG A 49 4.77 -4.43 12.45
C ARG A 49 4.88 -4.12 10.97
N ILE A 50 3.87 -4.51 10.18
CA ILE A 50 3.84 -4.25 8.74
C ILE A 50 3.71 -2.74 8.46
N TRP A 51 2.84 -2.03 9.20
CA TRP A 51 2.71 -0.59 9.05
C TRP A 51 4.01 0.15 9.37
N SER A 52 4.65 -0.18 10.50
CA SER A 52 5.92 0.43 10.90
C SER A 52 7.02 0.24 9.84
N ASN A 53 7.14 -0.97 9.28
CA ASN A 53 8.10 -1.25 8.22
C ASN A 53 7.80 -0.44 6.94
N ILE A 54 6.55 -0.46 6.48
CA ILE A 54 6.15 0.30 5.29
C ILE A 54 6.38 1.81 5.49
N LYS A 55 6.03 2.36 6.66
CA LYS A 55 6.23 3.78 6.98
C LYS A 55 7.71 4.17 6.94
N GLN A 56 8.59 3.30 7.43
CA GLN A 56 10.04 3.52 7.39
C GLN A 56 10.59 3.44 5.96
N VAL A 57 10.28 2.36 5.21
CA VAL A 57 10.83 2.12 3.87
C VAL A 57 10.29 3.13 2.84
N MET A 58 8.99 3.42 2.89
CA MET A 58 8.31 4.31 1.93
C MET A 58 8.29 5.77 2.36
N GLY A 59 8.80 6.11 3.55
CA GLY A 59 8.95 7.47 4.05
C GLY A 59 10.04 8.29 3.33
N PRO A 60 10.36 9.51 3.79
CA PRO A 60 11.43 10.33 3.21
C PRO A 60 12.79 9.62 3.16
N GLY A 61 13.59 9.88 2.13
CA GLY A 61 14.92 9.30 1.97
C GLY A 61 15.59 9.74 0.66
N ALA A 62 16.66 9.05 0.26
CA ALA A 62 17.44 9.38 -0.93
C ALA A 62 16.69 9.16 -2.26
N ILE A 63 15.73 8.23 -2.29
CA ILE A 63 14.85 8.00 -3.45
C ILE A 63 13.54 8.78 -3.20
N ASP A 64 13.11 9.58 -4.16
CA ASP A 64 11.91 10.39 -4.04
C ASP A 64 10.62 9.51 -3.97
N PRO A 65 9.52 10.04 -3.41
CA PRO A 65 8.31 9.24 -3.16
C PRO A 65 7.67 8.62 -4.40
N LEU A 66 7.74 9.28 -5.57
CA LEU A 66 7.18 8.77 -6.81
C LEU A 66 8.04 7.61 -7.32
N THR A 67 9.36 7.78 -7.37
CA THR A 67 10.28 6.70 -7.75
C THR A 67 10.13 5.47 -6.86
N LYS A 68 9.94 5.63 -5.55
CA LYS A 68 9.66 4.50 -4.66
C LYS A 68 8.39 3.73 -5.04
N GLU A 69 7.29 4.41 -5.39
CA GLU A 69 6.07 3.70 -5.82
C GLU A 69 6.22 3.06 -7.19
N MET A 70 6.95 3.68 -8.11
CA MET A 70 7.24 3.09 -9.42
C MET A 70 8.03 1.78 -9.26
N LEU A 71 9.06 1.75 -8.41
CA LEU A 71 9.78 0.53 -8.08
C LEU A 71 8.87 -0.53 -7.45
N TYR A 72 8.02 -0.14 -6.49
CA TYR A 72 7.08 -1.05 -5.85
C TYR A 72 6.08 -1.63 -6.87
N LEU A 73 5.57 -0.79 -7.76
CA LEU A 73 4.66 -1.17 -8.83
C LEU A 73 5.31 -2.13 -9.82
N ALA A 74 6.57 -1.89 -10.21
CA ALA A 74 7.33 -2.78 -11.09
C ALA A 74 7.51 -4.17 -10.48
N VAL A 75 7.89 -4.25 -9.20
CA VAL A 75 8.00 -5.52 -8.47
C VAL A 75 6.63 -6.19 -8.31
N SER A 76 5.58 -5.41 -8.08
CA SER A 76 4.20 -5.91 -7.98
C SER A 76 3.71 -6.55 -9.29
N ALA A 77 4.05 -5.92 -10.42
CA ALA A 77 3.75 -6.42 -11.76
C ALA A 77 4.54 -7.71 -12.05
N SER A 78 5.84 -7.72 -11.74
CA SER A 78 6.70 -8.90 -11.90
C SER A 78 6.23 -10.09 -11.06
N ASN A 79 5.71 -9.82 -9.85
CA ASN A 79 5.15 -10.84 -8.97
C ASN A 79 3.71 -11.27 -9.34
N GLY A 80 3.10 -10.69 -10.38
CA GLY A 80 1.72 -10.99 -10.77
C GLY A 80 0.66 -10.61 -9.72
N CYS A 81 0.99 -9.71 -8.76
CA CYS A 81 0.08 -9.37 -7.68
C CYS A 81 -0.96 -8.32 -8.13
N ARG A 82 -2.13 -8.77 -8.58
CA ARG A 82 -3.22 -7.89 -9.07
C ARG A 82 -3.62 -6.80 -8.08
N TYR A 83 -3.77 -7.13 -6.79
CA TYR A 83 -4.12 -6.14 -5.76
C TYR A 83 -3.01 -5.11 -5.57
N CYS A 84 -1.76 -5.55 -5.55
CA CYS A 84 -0.60 -4.69 -5.39
C CYS A 84 -0.45 -3.74 -6.58
N ILE A 85 -0.64 -4.24 -7.81
CA ILE A 85 -0.61 -3.42 -9.03
C ILE A 85 -1.68 -2.31 -8.95
N ALA A 86 -2.90 -2.64 -8.54
CA ALA A 86 -3.96 -1.65 -8.39
C ALA A 86 -3.64 -0.62 -7.28
N SER A 87 -3.20 -1.09 -6.11
CA SER A 87 -2.93 -0.24 -4.95
C SER A 87 -1.73 0.70 -5.19
N HIS A 88 -0.61 0.17 -5.69
CA HIS A 88 0.59 0.95 -5.95
C HIS A 88 0.48 1.78 -7.23
N GLY A 89 -0.29 1.33 -8.22
CA GLY A 89 -0.65 2.14 -9.38
C GLY A 89 -1.47 3.38 -9.03
N ALA A 90 -2.40 3.27 -8.08
CA ALA A 90 -3.13 4.42 -7.54
C ALA A 90 -2.22 5.33 -6.69
N ALA A 91 -1.36 4.75 -5.85
CA ALA A 91 -0.43 5.51 -5.01
C ALA A 91 0.61 6.29 -5.85
N ALA A 92 1.14 5.69 -6.92
CA ALA A 92 2.05 6.36 -7.84
C ALA A 92 1.37 7.53 -8.56
N ARG A 93 0.13 7.34 -9.05
CA ARG A 93 -0.66 8.43 -9.68
C ARG A 93 -0.93 9.58 -8.71
N ALA A 94 -1.27 9.28 -7.45
CA ALA A 94 -1.44 10.30 -6.41
C ALA A 94 -0.15 11.10 -6.14
N LYS A 95 1.02 10.55 -6.48
CA LYS A 95 2.33 11.20 -6.39
C LYS A 95 2.81 11.81 -7.72
N GLY A 96 1.95 11.89 -8.73
CA GLY A 96 2.24 12.56 -10.00
C GLY A 96 2.69 11.66 -11.14
N MET A 97 2.58 10.32 -11.00
CA MET A 97 2.85 9.43 -12.13
C MET A 97 1.87 9.70 -13.27
N SER A 98 2.41 10.04 -14.45
CA SER A 98 1.63 10.17 -15.68
C SER A 98 1.31 8.80 -16.30
N GLU A 99 0.30 8.75 -17.18
CA GLU A 99 0.02 7.53 -17.96
C GLU A 99 1.18 7.16 -18.89
N ALA A 100 1.95 8.15 -19.38
CA ALA A 100 3.15 7.90 -20.17
C ALA A 100 4.21 7.15 -19.34
N GLN A 101 4.49 7.61 -18.12
CA GLN A 101 5.40 6.90 -17.19
C GLN A 101 4.87 5.51 -16.83
N TYR A 102 3.56 5.34 -16.65
CA TYR A 102 2.97 4.04 -16.36
C TYR A 102 3.20 3.03 -17.49
N HIS A 103 2.96 3.42 -18.74
CA HIS A 103 3.21 2.55 -19.89
C HIS A 103 4.69 2.25 -20.09
N GLU A 104 5.57 3.26 -19.93
CA GLU A 104 7.01 3.07 -20.01
C GLU A 104 7.51 2.12 -18.92
N LEU A 105 7.02 2.26 -17.68
CA LEU A 105 7.32 1.35 -16.58
C LEU A 105 6.92 -0.10 -16.91
N LEU A 106 5.72 -0.32 -17.45
CA LEU A 106 5.28 -1.66 -17.84
C LEU A 106 6.11 -2.23 -19.00
N ALA A 107 6.54 -1.39 -19.95
CA ALA A 107 7.47 -1.81 -21.01
C ALA A 107 8.84 -2.24 -20.44
N ILE A 108 9.38 -1.50 -19.45
CA ILE A 108 10.61 -1.88 -18.73
C ILE A 108 10.43 -3.22 -18.01
N VAL A 109 9.32 -3.41 -17.30
CA VAL A 109 9.04 -4.68 -16.60
C VAL A 109 8.95 -5.85 -17.59
N GLY A 110 8.29 -5.66 -18.74
CA GLY A 110 8.14 -6.72 -19.75
C GLY A 110 9.42 -7.08 -20.51
N LEU A 111 10.46 -6.24 -20.44
CA LEU A 111 11.77 -6.51 -21.04
C LEU A 111 12.64 -7.42 -20.15
N ALA A 112 12.47 -7.36 -18.83
CA ALA A 112 13.28 -8.08 -17.84
C ALA A 112 12.76 -9.51 -17.60
#